data_AF-A0A7W1C896-F1
#
_entry.id   AF-A0A7W1C896-F1
#
_cell.length_a   1.000
_cell.length_b   1.000
_cell.length_c   1.000
_cell.angle_alpha   90.00
_cell.angle_beta   90.00
_cell.angle_gamma   90.00
#
_symmetry.space_group_name_H-M   'P 1'
#
loop_
_entity.id
_entity.type
_entity.pdbx_description
1 polymer ?
#
loop_
_entity_poly.entity_id
_entity_poly.type
_entity_poly.pdbx_seq_one_letter_code
_entity_poly.pdbx_strand_id
1 'polypeptide(L)'
;MSEAVRAEGSQTQTVQPRERRLAGFWRRFKRNKLAIVGLVIVAIMLLTATLAPLIAPSDPQAQDYGLTLQPPGEGGLMGTDSLGSDVFSRVVFGARISLYSSLISVGIALLIGVPVGLTSGYFRGIWDEWIVMRVVDSLQAFPFLILALVIAAILGGGLGYAMIAIGIGFIPAFVRITRAQVLTVRSLDYVDAARAIGTGHIGIMLRHVLPNSLPPLLVQTTLAVGYAIIAEATLSFLGLGAEPGQPSWGSMLFQAQSYLTTAWWMAFFPGMAIFFAVLGFNLLGDGVREALDPRTYD
;
A
#
# COMPACT_ATOMS: atom_id res chain seq x y z
N MET A 1 63.25 3.51 1.69
CA MET A 1 63.06 4.25 2.96
C MET A 1 62.59 5.63 2.57
N SER A 2 61.48 6.20 2.99
CA SER A 2 60.30 5.85 3.80
C SER A 2 59.51 7.17 3.86
N GLU A 3 58.22 7.16 4.16
CA GLU A 3 57.44 8.35 4.58
C GLU A 3 56.86 9.29 3.51
N ALA A 4 55.99 8.79 2.63
CA ALA A 4 54.92 9.64 2.07
C ALA A 4 53.59 8.89 1.83
N VAL A 5 53.41 7.71 2.45
CA VAL A 5 52.11 7.02 2.50
C VAL A 5 51.59 7.18 3.93
N ARG A 6 50.94 8.30 4.23
CA ARG A 6 50.25 8.47 5.52
C ARG A 6 48.97 9.28 5.35
N ALA A 7 47.87 8.59 5.65
CA ALA A 7 46.57 9.09 6.06
C ALA A 7 45.61 9.61 4.96
N GLU A 8 45.22 8.73 4.04
CA GLU A 8 43.79 8.70 3.68
C GLU A 8 43.07 7.93 4.79
N GLY A 9 42.45 8.68 5.70
CA GLY A 9 41.66 8.11 6.78
C GLY A 9 40.50 7.31 6.20
N SER A 10 40.55 5.99 6.35
CA SER A 10 39.37 5.14 6.30
C SER A 10 38.32 5.75 7.21
N GLN A 11 37.32 6.42 6.61
CA GLN A 11 36.09 6.79 7.28
C GLN A 11 35.44 5.49 7.72
N THR A 12 35.79 5.06 8.92
CA THR A 12 35.19 3.92 9.59
C THR A 12 33.74 4.35 9.79
N GLN A 13 32.84 3.89 8.91
CA GLN A 13 31.41 4.05 9.11
C GLN A 13 31.07 3.35 10.42
N THR A 14 31.09 4.10 11.53
CA THR A 14 30.74 3.58 12.83
C THR A 14 29.31 3.10 12.72
N VAL A 15 29.12 1.78 12.81
CA VAL A 15 27.81 1.13 12.81
C VAL A 15 27.05 1.71 14.00
N GLN A 16 26.21 2.73 13.75
CA GLN A 16 25.46 3.36 14.82
C GLN A 16 24.49 2.34 15.43
N PRO A 17 24.37 2.29 16.77
CA PRO A 17 23.41 1.43 17.46
C PRO A 17 22.00 1.56 16.85
N ARG A 18 21.27 0.45 16.76
CA ARG A 18 19.91 0.37 16.19
C ARG A 18 18.96 1.43 16.78
N GLU A 19 19.12 1.72 18.07
CA GLU A 19 18.38 2.77 18.80
C GLU A 19 18.67 4.19 18.27
N ARG A 20 19.93 4.50 17.93
CA ARG A 20 20.30 5.80 17.35
C ARG A 20 19.74 5.98 15.93
N ARG A 21 19.66 4.89 15.15
CA ARG A 21 19.03 4.90 13.82
C ARG A 21 17.52 5.18 13.89
N LEU A 22 16.81 4.53 14.82
CA LEU A 22 15.37 4.74 15.01
C LEU A 22 15.05 6.13 15.57
N ALA A 23 15.86 6.63 16.51
CA ALA A 23 15.72 7.99 17.03
C ALA A 23 15.97 9.05 15.93
N GLY A 24 16.97 8.82 15.07
CA GLY A 24 17.24 9.67 13.91
C GLY A 24 16.10 9.70 12.90
N PHE A 25 15.54 8.52 12.57
CA PHE A 25 14.34 8.39 11.73
C PHE A 25 13.17 9.20 12.31
N TRP A 26 12.83 8.99 13.57
CA TRP A 26 11.68 9.65 14.19
C TRP A 26 11.83 11.16 14.28
N ARG A 27 13.05 11.64 14.56
CA ARG A 27 13.37 13.08 14.57
C ARG A 27 13.18 13.70 13.19
N ARG A 28 13.64 13.03 12.12
CA ARG A 28 13.45 13.48 10.74
C ARG A 28 11.99 13.45 10.33
N PHE A 29 11.30 12.36 10.62
CA PHE A 29 9.87 12.19 10.34
C PHE A 29 9.02 13.29 10.99
N LYS A 30 9.25 13.59 12.27
CA LYS A 30 8.55 14.66 12.99
C LYS A 30 8.82 16.07 12.45
N ARG A 31 9.96 16.29 11.79
CA ARG A 31 10.29 17.59 11.20
C ARG A 31 9.50 17.85 9.92
N ASN A 32 9.10 16.80 9.21
CA ASN A 32 8.21 16.90 8.05
C ASN A 32 6.76 17.02 8.54
N LYS A 33 6.21 18.24 8.48
CA LYS A 33 4.81 18.51 8.87
C LYS A 33 3.81 17.73 8.01
N LEU A 34 4.09 17.54 6.72
CA LEU A 34 3.22 16.80 5.80
C LEU A 34 3.19 15.30 6.16
N ALA A 35 4.33 14.74 6.57
CA ALA A 35 4.41 13.36 7.07
C ALA A 35 3.51 13.14 8.31
N ILE A 36 3.51 14.12 9.23
CA ILE A 36 2.65 14.08 10.42
C ILE A 36 1.18 14.21 10.04
N VAL A 37 0.82 15.07 9.09
CA VAL A 37 -0.55 15.17 8.57
C VAL A 37 -0.98 13.83 7.96
N GLY A 38 -0.14 13.22 7.12
CA GLY A 38 -0.41 11.90 6.55
C GLY A 38 -0.63 10.83 7.63
N LEU A 39 0.25 10.79 8.63
CA LEU A 39 0.14 9.87 9.77
C LEU A 39 -1.18 10.07 10.53
N VAL A 40 -1.57 11.32 10.81
CA VAL A 40 -2.82 11.63 11.51
C VAL A 40 -4.03 11.19 10.69
N ILE A 41 -4.06 11.45 9.38
CA ILE A 41 -5.15 11.02 8.50
C ILE A 41 -5.26 9.48 8.52
N VAL A 42 -4.16 8.77 8.29
CA VAL A 42 -4.16 7.30 8.30
C VAL A 42 -4.59 6.76 9.67
N ALA A 43 -4.11 7.36 10.76
CA ALA A 43 -4.49 6.97 12.12
C ALA A 43 -6.00 7.15 12.36
N ILE A 44 -6.58 8.29 11.97
CA ILE A 44 -8.02 8.53 12.07
C ILE A 44 -8.79 7.48 11.29
N MET A 45 -8.37 7.16 10.07
CA MET A 45 -9.07 6.19 9.24
C MET A 45 -8.99 4.76 9.77
N LEU A 46 -7.84 4.36 10.30
CA LEU A 46 -7.68 3.08 11.00
C LEU A 46 -8.54 3.02 12.26
N LEU A 47 -8.60 4.11 13.03
CA LEU A 47 -9.49 4.21 14.20
C LEU A 47 -10.97 4.13 13.79
N THR A 48 -11.39 4.84 12.75
CA THR A 48 -12.76 4.76 12.21
C THR A 48 -13.09 3.34 11.75
N ALA A 49 -12.18 2.67 11.05
CA ALA A 49 -12.38 1.30 10.56
C ALA A 49 -12.46 0.26 11.69
N THR A 50 -11.64 0.42 12.74
CA THR A 50 -11.60 -0.51 13.88
C THR A 50 -12.75 -0.29 14.87
N LEU A 51 -13.10 0.98 15.10
CA LEU A 51 -14.19 1.38 15.99
C LEU A 51 -15.53 1.53 15.24
N ALA A 52 -15.61 1.08 13.99
CA ALA A 52 -16.83 1.19 13.17
C ALA A 52 -18.10 0.69 13.87
N PRO A 53 -18.10 -0.48 14.56
CA PRO A 53 -19.29 -0.95 15.27
C PRO A 53 -19.72 -0.07 16.46
N LEU A 54 -18.82 0.78 16.97
CA LEU A 54 -19.09 1.70 18.09
C LEU A 54 -19.46 3.11 17.61
N ILE A 55 -18.98 3.49 16.42
CA ILE A 55 -19.18 4.83 15.84
C ILE A 55 -20.45 4.89 15.00
N ALA A 56 -20.80 3.81 14.31
CA ALA A 56 -21.96 3.77 13.42
C ALA A 56 -23.29 3.85 14.22
N PRO A 57 -24.17 4.83 13.92
CA PRO A 57 -25.47 4.96 14.57
C PRO A 57 -26.43 3.80 14.29
N SER A 58 -26.28 3.15 13.13
CA SER A 58 -27.19 2.10 12.68
C SER A 58 -26.44 0.97 11.98
N ASP A 59 -27.09 -0.18 11.84
CA ASP A 59 -26.58 -1.27 11.02
C ASP A 59 -26.40 -0.79 9.56
N PRO A 60 -25.21 -0.88 8.97
CA PRO A 60 -24.96 -0.43 7.60
C PRO A 60 -25.76 -1.19 6.54
N GLN A 61 -26.33 -2.36 6.87
CA GLN A 61 -27.20 -3.13 5.99
C GLN A 61 -28.69 -2.91 6.25
N ALA A 62 -29.07 -2.19 7.32
CA ALA A 62 -30.46 -1.86 7.56
C ALA A 62 -31.00 -0.94 6.46
N GLN A 63 -32.20 -1.24 6.00
CA GLN A 63 -32.89 -0.52 4.94
C GLN A 63 -34.24 -0.05 5.47
N ASP A 64 -34.59 1.20 5.19
CA ASP A 64 -35.89 1.77 5.50
C ASP A 64 -36.41 2.53 4.29
N TYR A 65 -37.28 1.87 3.52
CA TYR A 65 -37.85 2.45 2.30
C TYR A 65 -38.66 3.74 2.54
N GLY A 66 -39.09 4.00 3.77
CA GLY A 66 -39.77 5.24 4.16
C GLY A 66 -38.84 6.45 4.28
N LEU A 67 -37.52 6.21 4.40
CA LEU A 67 -36.50 7.25 4.57
C LEU A 67 -35.58 7.35 3.35
N THR A 68 -36.04 6.99 2.14
CA THR A 68 -35.20 7.00 0.94
C THR A 68 -34.78 8.41 0.53
N LEU A 69 -33.51 8.57 0.13
CA LEU A 69 -32.95 9.81 -0.43
C LEU A 69 -33.19 11.06 0.43
N GLN A 70 -33.18 10.92 1.76
CA GLN A 70 -33.25 12.05 2.67
C GLN A 70 -31.89 12.74 2.76
N PRO A 71 -31.83 14.09 2.64
CA PRO A 71 -30.58 14.83 2.68
C PRO A 71 -29.92 14.76 4.06
N PRO A 72 -28.61 15.10 4.16
CA PRO A 72 -27.94 15.29 5.44
C PRO A 72 -28.71 16.25 6.33
N GLY A 73 -28.87 15.89 7.60
CA GLY A 73 -29.73 16.58 8.56
C GLY A 73 -31.01 15.79 8.84
N GLU A 74 -31.89 15.69 7.86
CA GLU A 74 -33.17 14.96 7.98
C GLU A 74 -32.95 13.45 8.02
N GLY A 75 -32.12 12.93 7.11
CA GLY A 75 -31.77 11.51 7.00
C GLY A 75 -30.57 11.09 7.86
N GLY A 76 -30.22 11.86 8.90
CA GLY A 76 -29.03 11.65 9.71
C GLY A 76 -27.80 12.44 9.24
N LEU A 77 -26.61 12.09 9.77
CA LEU A 77 -25.40 12.91 9.63
C LEU A 77 -24.93 13.12 8.18
N MET A 78 -25.06 12.09 7.35
CA MET A 78 -24.66 12.10 5.93
C MET A 78 -25.84 11.84 4.99
N GLY A 79 -27.07 11.85 5.52
CA GLY A 79 -28.28 11.49 4.80
C GLY A 79 -28.44 10.00 4.59
N THR A 80 -29.47 9.62 3.84
CA THR A 80 -29.78 8.23 3.49
C THR A 80 -29.60 7.97 1.99
N ASP A 81 -29.47 6.70 1.64
CA ASP A 81 -29.34 6.26 0.25
C ASP A 81 -30.68 5.90 -0.41
N SER A 82 -30.61 5.34 -1.62
CA SER A 82 -31.79 4.91 -2.40
C SER A 82 -32.60 3.78 -1.78
N LEU A 83 -32.07 3.10 -0.76
CA LEU A 83 -32.74 2.06 0.02
C LEU A 83 -33.06 2.55 1.44
N GLY A 84 -32.81 3.83 1.73
CA GLY A 84 -33.00 4.44 3.04
C GLY A 84 -31.97 4.01 4.09
N SER A 85 -30.85 3.41 3.68
CA SER A 85 -29.76 3.11 4.60
C SER A 85 -28.99 4.38 4.96
N ASP A 86 -28.54 4.49 6.22
CA ASP A 86 -27.71 5.61 6.69
C ASP A 86 -26.34 5.62 5.99
N VAL A 87 -26.08 6.70 5.25
CA VAL A 87 -24.83 6.87 4.49
C VAL A 87 -23.63 6.97 5.43
N PHE A 88 -23.79 7.55 6.63
CA PHE A 88 -22.69 7.70 7.57
C PHE A 88 -22.17 6.34 8.06
N SER A 89 -23.08 5.48 8.55
CA SER A 89 -22.78 4.11 8.96
C SER A 89 -22.12 3.33 7.82
N ARG A 90 -22.60 3.49 6.58
CA ARG A 90 -22.03 2.83 5.41
C ARG A 90 -20.63 3.36 5.06
N VAL A 91 -20.35 4.66 5.16
CA VAL A 91 -18.99 5.20 4.95
C VAL A 91 -18.02 4.68 6.00
N VAL A 92 -18.44 4.63 7.27
CA VAL A 92 -17.63 4.16 8.40
C VAL A 92 -17.30 2.67 8.26
N PHE A 93 -18.29 1.82 7.96
CA PHE A 93 -18.03 0.40 7.66
C PHE A 93 -17.27 0.20 6.35
N GLY A 94 -17.47 1.09 5.37
CA GLY A 94 -16.69 1.16 4.13
C GLY A 94 -15.20 1.32 4.37
N ALA A 95 -14.82 2.11 5.39
CA ALA A 95 -13.42 2.23 5.78
C ALA A 95 -12.80 0.88 6.16
N ARG A 96 -13.55 0.01 6.84
CA ARG A 96 -13.08 -1.32 7.22
C ARG A 96 -12.85 -2.20 6.00
N ILE A 97 -13.83 -2.27 5.10
CA ILE A 97 -13.76 -3.12 3.90
C ILE A 97 -12.64 -2.63 2.98
N SER A 98 -12.61 -1.35 2.63
CA SER A 98 -11.65 -0.78 1.67
C SER A 98 -10.21 -0.73 2.19
N LEU A 99 -9.98 -0.47 3.48
CA LEU A 99 -8.62 -0.52 4.04
C LEU A 99 -8.11 -1.96 4.17
N TYR A 100 -8.95 -2.87 4.67
CA TYR A 100 -8.57 -4.28 4.85
C TYR A 100 -8.26 -4.96 3.52
N SER A 101 -9.11 -4.78 2.51
CA SER A 101 -8.91 -5.32 1.17
C SER A 101 -7.58 -4.85 0.56
N SER A 102 -7.29 -3.56 0.66
CA SER A 102 -6.08 -2.95 0.12
C SER A 102 -4.81 -3.42 0.84
N LEU A 103 -4.87 -3.56 2.16
CA LEU A 103 -3.78 -4.14 2.96
C LEU A 103 -3.49 -5.59 2.56
N ILE A 104 -4.53 -6.40 2.33
CA ILE A 104 -4.36 -7.78 1.87
C ILE A 104 -3.75 -7.82 0.47
N SER A 105 -4.26 -7.03 -0.47
CA SER A 105 -3.73 -7.00 -1.83
C SER A 105 -2.25 -6.66 -1.87
N VAL A 106 -1.85 -5.61 -1.13
CA VAL A 106 -0.42 -5.25 -1.02
C VAL A 106 0.37 -6.32 -0.28
N GLY A 107 -0.22 -6.97 0.73
CA GLY A 107 0.36 -8.12 1.42
C GLY A 107 0.67 -9.28 0.49
N ILE A 108 -0.26 -9.67 -0.39
CA ILE A 108 -0.05 -10.70 -1.42
C ILE A 108 1.11 -10.31 -2.33
N ALA A 109 1.12 -9.06 -2.80
CA ALA A 109 2.16 -8.54 -3.69
C ALA A 109 3.55 -8.54 -3.02
N LEU A 110 3.63 -8.22 -1.72
CA LEU A 110 4.86 -8.29 -0.93
C LEU A 110 5.33 -9.74 -0.73
N LEU A 111 4.42 -10.62 -0.32
CA LEU A 111 4.72 -12.02 -0.01
C LEU A 111 5.24 -12.78 -1.24
N ILE A 112 4.82 -12.41 -2.44
CA ILE A 112 5.30 -13.04 -3.67
C ILE A 112 6.43 -12.21 -4.30
N GLY A 113 6.23 -10.90 -4.45
CA GLY A 113 7.14 -10.04 -5.20
C GLY A 113 8.49 -9.82 -4.53
N VAL A 114 8.54 -9.73 -3.20
CA VAL A 114 9.82 -9.55 -2.48
C VAL A 114 10.68 -10.81 -2.57
N PRO A 115 10.19 -12.04 -2.25
CA PRO A 115 11.00 -13.24 -2.42
C PRO A 115 11.45 -13.46 -3.87
N VAL A 116 10.56 -13.26 -4.85
CA VAL A 116 10.89 -13.41 -6.28
C VAL A 116 11.94 -12.40 -6.71
N GLY A 117 11.81 -11.12 -6.36
CA GLY A 117 12.81 -10.10 -6.68
C GLY A 117 14.13 -10.30 -5.94
N LEU A 118 14.08 -10.84 -4.71
CA LEU A 118 15.26 -11.17 -3.92
C LEU A 118 16.06 -12.30 -4.56
N THR A 119 15.41 -13.39 -4.98
CA THR A 119 16.09 -14.50 -5.67
C THR A 119 16.58 -14.08 -7.05
N SER A 120 15.77 -13.37 -7.84
CA SER A 120 16.16 -12.87 -9.17
C SER A 120 17.40 -11.96 -9.10
N GLY A 121 17.41 -10.95 -8.21
CA GLY A 121 18.56 -10.05 -8.08
C GLY A 121 19.82 -10.72 -7.48
N TYR A 122 19.63 -11.73 -6.62
CA TYR A 122 20.74 -12.40 -5.95
C TYR A 122 21.42 -13.46 -6.82
N PHE A 123 20.67 -14.25 -7.59
CA PHE A 123 21.27 -15.27 -8.45
C PHE A 123 21.69 -14.74 -9.82
N ARG A 124 20.99 -13.74 -10.38
CA ARG A 124 21.20 -13.23 -11.76
C ARG A 124 21.16 -14.36 -12.82
N GLY A 125 21.51 -14.03 -14.06
CA GLY A 125 21.65 -14.98 -15.16
C GLY A 125 20.32 -15.37 -15.81
N ILE A 126 20.27 -16.57 -16.39
CA ILE A 126 19.13 -17.01 -17.22
C ILE A 126 17.81 -17.00 -16.45
N TRP A 127 17.83 -17.41 -15.18
CA TRP A 127 16.62 -17.45 -14.34
C TRP A 127 16.03 -16.05 -14.11
N ASP A 128 16.90 -15.05 -13.93
CA ASP A 128 16.50 -13.66 -13.80
C ASP A 128 15.98 -13.08 -15.12
N GLU A 129 16.80 -13.12 -16.17
CA GLU A 129 16.55 -12.41 -17.43
C GLU A 129 15.47 -13.07 -18.31
N TRP A 130 15.50 -14.40 -18.43
CA TRP A 130 14.65 -15.12 -19.38
C TRP A 130 13.34 -15.64 -18.78
N ILE A 131 13.24 -15.75 -17.45
CA ILE A 131 12.03 -16.24 -16.78
C ILE A 131 11.37 -15.10 -16.01
N VAL A 132 12.00 -14.63 -14.93
CA VAL A 132 11.35 -13.67 -14.03
C VAL A 132 11.08 -12.34 -14.72
N MET A 133 12.09 -11.74 -15.35
CA MET A 133 11.91 -10.44 -16.01
C MET A 133 10.99 -10.53 -17.23
N ARG A 134 10.97 -11.65 -17.97
CA ARG A 134 10.00 -11.83 -19.06
C ARG A 134 8.56 -11.86 -18.56
N VAL A 135 8.27 -12.58 -17.47
CA VAL A 135 6.93 -12.60 -16.87
C VAL A 135 6.55 -11.22 -16.34
N VAL A 136 7.45 -10.55 -15.61
CA VAL A 136 7.26 -9.19 -15.10
C VAL A 136 6.98 -8.20 -16.24
N ASP A 137 7.80 -8.21 -17.29
CA ASP A 137 7.64 -7.34 -18.46
C ASP A 137 6.32 -7.62 -19.19
N SER A 138 5.92 -8.90 -19.30
CA SER A 138 4.65 -9.31 -19.92
C SER A 138 3.44 -8.82 -19.12
N LEU A 139 3.49 -8.93 -17.78
CA LEU A 139 2.42 -8.42 -16.92
C LEU A 139 2.32 -6.89 -16.97
N GLN A 140 3.45 -6.18 -16.98
CA GLN A 140 3.48 -4.71 -17.04
C GLN A 140 3.14 -4.14 -18.43
N ALA A 141 3.13 -4.96 -19.49
CA ALA A 141 2.66 -4.55 -20.81
C ALA A 141 1.15 -4.23 -20.80
N PHE A 142 0.40 -4.83 -19.89
CA PHE A 142 -1.02 -4.51 -19.68
C PHE A 142 -1.16 -3.33 -18.72
N PRO A 143 -2.07 -2.36 -19.00
CA PRO A 143 -2.44 -1.35 -18.02
C PRO A 143 -2.94 -2.01 -16.73
N PHE A 144 -2.47 -1.52 -15.58
CA PHE A 144 -2.71 -2.14 -14.27
C PHE A 144 -4.19 -2.44 -14.00
N LEU A 145 -5.08 -1.47 -14.26
CA LEU A 145 -6.52 -1.65 -14.03
C LEU A 145 -7.13 -2.71 -14.95
N ILE A 146 -6.69 -2.77 -16.21
CA ILE A 146 -7.18 -3.77 -17.18
C ILE A 146 -6.75 -5.16 -16.73
N LEU A 147 -5.49 -5.33 -16.31
CA LEU A 147 -4.99 -6.59 -15.80
C LEU A 147 -5.78 -7.06 -14.57
N ALA A 148 -5.98 -6.17 -13.60
CA ALA A 148 -6.74 -6.48 -12.38
C ALA A 148 -8.20 -6.84 -12.70
N LEU A 149 -8.85 -6.11 -13.62
CA LEU A 149 -10.22 -6.38 -14.05
C LEU A 149 -10.36 -7.76 -14.69
N VAL A 150 -9.47 -8.11 -15.62
CA VAL A 150 -9.48 -9.40 -16.33
C VAL A 150 -9.28 -10.55 -15.34
N ILE A 151 -8.32 -10.42 -14.43
CA ILE A 151 -8.07 -11.45 -13.41
C ILE A 151 -9.30 -11.61 -12.49
N ALA A 152 -9.86 -10.50 -11.99
CA ALA A 152 -11.04 -10.55 -11.11
C ALA A 152 -12.25 -11.18 -11.81
N ALA A 153 -12.47 -10.86 -13.09
CA ALA A 153 -13.55 -11.43 -13.89
C ALA A 153 -13.38 -12.94 -14.13
N ILE A 154 -12.15 -13.40 -14.43
CA ILE A 154 -11.86 -14.83 -14.62
C ILE A 154 -12.02 -15.61 -13.30
N LEU A 155 -11.64 -15.02 -12.16
CA LEU A 155 -11.72 -15.65 -10.86
C LEU A 155 -13.16 -15.72 -10.28
N GLY A 156 -14.12 -15.01 -10.88
CA GLY A 156 -15.54 -15.12 -10.54
C GLY A 156 -16.16 -13.91 -9.84
N GLY A 157 -15.43 -12.79 -9.70
CA GLY A 157 -15.91 -11.58 -9.03
C GLY A 157 -16.13 -11.75 -7.52
N GLY A 158 -16.18 -10.65 -6.78
CA GLY A 158 -16.28 -10.67 -5.32
C GLY A 158 -15.03 -10.12 -4.64
N LEU A 159 -15.18 -9.67 -3.40
CA LEU A 159 -14.15 -8.91 -2.69
C LEU A 159 -12.83 -9.69 -2.58
N GLY A 160 -12.89 -10.98 -2.25
CA GLY A 160 -11.69 -11.82 -2.11
C GLY A 160 -10.91 -11.99 -3.42
N TYR A 161 -11.60 -12.22 -4.54
CA TYR A 161 -10.96 -12.35 -5.84
C TYR A 161 -10.44 -11.00 -6.38
N ALA A 162 -11.16 -9.90 -6.09
CA ALA A 162 -10.65 -8.56 -6.34
C ALA A 162 -9.34 -8.31 -5.57
N MET A 163 -9.26 -8.71 -4.29
CA MET A 163 -8.03 -8.57 -3.52
C MET A 163 -6.85 -9.32 -4.15
N ILE A 164 -7.07 -10.56 -4.59
CA ILE A 164 -6.06 -11.40 -5.26
C ILE A 164 -5.65 -10.76 -6.59
N ALA A 165 -6.60 -10.31 -7.39
CA ALA A 165 -6.34 -9.69 -8.69
C ALA A 165 -5.49 -8.42 -8.56
N ILE A 166 -5.84 -7.54 -7.63
CA ILE A 166 -5.07 -6.33 -7.31
C ILE A 166 -3.66 -6.72 -6.82
N GLY A 167 -3.56 -7.71 -5.92
CA GLY A 167 -2.28 -8.21 -5.42
C GLY A 167 -1.36 -8.72 -6.52
N ILE A 168 -1.89 -9.54 -7.44
CA ILE A 168 -1.16 -10.03 -8.62
C ILE A 168 -0.70 -8.86 -9.49
N GLY A 169 -1.56 -7.86 -9.70
CA GLY A 169 -1.22 -6.65 -10.45
C GLY A 169 -0.05 -5.86 -9.86
N PHE A 170 0.17 -5.92 -8.54
CA PHE A 170 1.29 -5.25 -7.87
C PHE A 170 2.57 -6.09 -7.78
N ILE A 171 2.53 -7.41 -8.00
CA ILE A 171 3.72 -8.27 -7.95
C ILE A 171 4.87 -7.72 -8.79
N PRO A 172 4.68 -7.33 -10.08
CA PRO A 172 5.77 -6.85 -10.93
C PRO A 172 6.51 -5.64 -10.35
N ALA A 173 5.78 -4.72 -9.71
CA ALA A 173 6.36 -3.54 -9.08
C ALA A 173 7.29 -3.94 -7.94
N PHE A 174 6.83 -4.80 -7.02
CA PHE A 174 7.63 -5.30 -5.90
C PHE A 174 8.82 -6.14 -6.33
N VAL A 175 8.67 -6.98 -7.36
CA VAL A 175 9.79 -7.74 -7.94
C VAL A 175 10.87 -6.78 -8.45
N ARG A 176 10.48 -5.79 -9.25
CA ARG A 176 11.41 -4.84 -9.88
C ARG A 176 12.17 -4.01 -8.85
N ILE A 177 11.47 -3.42 -7.87
CA ILE A 177 12.14 -2.61 -6.83
C ILE A 177 13.05 -3.48 -5.95
N THR A 178 12.61 -4.68 -5.56
CA THR A 178 13.43 -5.58 -4.74
C THR A 178 14.68 -6.00 -5.50
N ARG A 179 14.53 -6.40 -6.77
CA ARG A 179 15.66 -6.75 -7.64
C ARG A 179 16.67 -5.61 -7.74
N ALA A 180 16.21 -4.38 -8.01
CA ALA A 180 17.09 -3.21 -8.15
C ALA A 180 17.90 -2.95 -6.86
N GLN A 181 17.26 -3.03 -5.69
CA GLN A 181 17.94 -2.88 -4.41
C GLN A 181 18.94 -4.01 -4.16
N VAL A 182 18.54 -5.25 -4.42
CA VAL A 182 19.39 -6.42 -4.25
C VAL A 182 20.63 -6.35 -5.14
N LEU A 183 20.49 -5.91 -6.40
CA LEU A 183 21.61 -5.74 -7.32
C LEU A 183 22.64 -4.73 -6.81
N THR A 184 22.20 -3.70 -6.09
CA THR A 184 23.05 -2.67 -5.48
C THR A 184 23.69 -3.17 -4.18
N VAL A 185 22.91 -3.79 -3.31
CA VAL A 185 23.36 -4.24 -1.99
C VAL A 185 24.34 -5.42 -2.09
N ARG A 186 24.12 -6.34 -3.04
CA ARG A 186 24.98 -7.53 -3.20
C ARG A 186 26.42 -7.22 -3.64
N SER A 187 26.67 -6.03 -4.18
CA SER A 187 27.99 -5.58 -4.64
C SER A 187 28.75 -4.78 -3.57
N LEU A 188 28.26 -4.76 -2.33
CA LEU A 188 28.93 -4.10 -1.21
C LEU A 188 29.95 -5.06 -0.56
N ASP A 189 31.10 -4.53 -0.16
CA ASP A 189 32.26 -5.30 0.35
C ASP A 189 31.92 -6.22 1.53
N TYR A 190 31.00 -5.81 2.41
CA TYR A 190 30.59 -6.63 3.56
C TYR A 190 29.85 -7.91 3.14
N VAL A 191 29.19 -7.89 1.97
CA VAL A 191 28.52 -9.08 1.42
C VAL A 191 29.57 -10.05 0.87
N ASP A 192 30.62 -9.54 0.24
CA ASP A 192 31.74 -10.35 -0.26
C ASP A 192 32.56 -10.93 0.90
N ALA A 193 32.78 -10.16 1.97
CA ALA A 193 33.39 -10.64 3.21
C ALA A 193 32.55 -11.76 3.85
N ALA A 194 31.23 -11.61 3.90
CA ALA A 194 30.34 -12.65 4.42
C ALA A 194 30.42 -13.95 3.60
N ARG A 195 30.55 -13.85 2.26
CA ARG A 195 30.81 -15.02 1.39
C ARG A 195 32.17 -15.64 1.66
N ALA A 196 33.22 -14.84 1.83
CA ALA A 196 34.58 -15.33 2.08
C ALA A 196 34.71 -16.13 3.39
N ILE A 197 33.90 -15.79 4.40
CA ILE A 197 33.85 -16.50 5.69
C ILE A 197 32.91 -17.73 5.64
N GLY A 198 32.36 -18.06 4.46
CA GLY A 198 31.56 -19.27 4.25
C GLY A 198 30.08 -19.14 4.62
N THR A 199 29.53 -17.93 4.72
CA THR A 199 28.10 -17.75 4.97
C THR A 199 27.29 -18.27 3.78
N GLY A 200 26.35 -19.18 4.01
CA GLY A 200 25.48 -19.72 2.96
C GLY A 200 24.58 -18.66 2.31
N HIS A 201 24.15 -18.91 1.07
CA HIS A 201 23.37 -17.96 0.27
C HIS A 201 22.10 -17.44 0.96
N ILE A 202 21.33 -18.32 1.60
CA ILE A 202 20.10 -17.94 2.34
C ILE A 202 20.46 -17.02 3.52
N GLY A 203 21.55 -17.33 4.23
CA GLY A 203 22.05 -16.49 5.31
C GLY A 203 22.43 -15.10 4.82
N ILE A 204 23.10 -15.01 3.68
CA ILE A 204 23.45 -13.73 3.04
C ILE A 204 22.20 -12.96 2.64
N MET A 205 21.27 -13.61 1.95
CA MET A 205 20.04 -12.97 1.48
C MET A 205 19.22 -12.42 2.65
N LEU A 206 19.00 -13.20 3.71
CA LEU A 206 18.10 -12.80 4.80
C LEU A 206 18.76 -11.92 5.87
N ARG A 207 20.07 -12.06 6.12
CA ARG A 207 20.76 -11.29 7.18
C ARG A 207 21.51 -10.07 6.66
N HIS A 208 21.93 -10.07 5.39
CA HIS A 208 22.79 -9.02 4.84
C HIS A 208 22.11 -8.24 3.70
N VAL A 209 21.41 -8.91 2.80
CA VAL A 209 20.85 -8.25 1.61
C VAL A 209 19.47 -7.65 1.89
N LEU A 210 18.50 -8.50 2.26
CA LEU A 210 17.11 -8.09 2.43
C LEU A 210 16.93 -6.95 3.44
N PRO A 211 17.54 -6.98 4.64
CA PRO A 211 17.39 -5.88 5.62
C PRO A 211 17.89 -4.53 5.09
N ASN A 212 18.88 -4.52 4.22
CA ASN A 212 19.40 -3.29 3.60
C ASN A 212 18.57 -2.85 2.37
N SER A 213 17.77 -3.76 1.79
CA SER A 213 16.82 -3.46 0.73
C SER A 213 15.44 -3.03 1.26
N LEU A 214 15.15 -3.16 2.56
CA LEU A 214 13.85 -2.80 3.15
C LEU A 214 13.44 -1.32 3.01
N PRO A 215 14.33 -0.31 3.13
CA PRO A 215 13.88 1.07 3.19
C PRO A 215 13.06 1.51 1.95
N PRO A 216 13.50 1.25 0.71
CA PRO A 216 12.69 1.56 -0.47
C PRO A 216 11.43 0.70 -0.60
N LEU A 217 11.46 -0.53 -0.08
CA LEU A 217 10.27 -1.41 -0.05
C LEU A 217 9.20 -0.84 0.87
N LEU A 218 9.56 -0.33 2.04
CA LEU A 218 8.61 0.29 2.99
C LEU A 218 7.92 1.52 2.37
N VAL A 219 8.67 2.36 1.67
CA VAL A 219 8.12 3.49 0.91
C VAL A 219 7.16 2.99 -0.16
N GLN A 220 7.58 2.02 -0.97
CA GLN A 220 6.73 1.44 -2.02
C GLN A 220 5.46 0.81 -1.45
N THR A 221 5.53 0.15 -0.30
CA THR A 221 4.37 -0.43 0.39
C THR A 221 3.35 0.64 0.75
N THR A 222 3.77 1.74 1.37
CA THR A 222 2.84 2.82 1.76
C THR A 222 2.11 3.43 0.55
N LEU A 223 2.85 3.69 -0.53
CA LEU A 223 2.26 4.20 -1.78
C LEU A 223 1.33 3.17 -2.43
N ALA A 224 1.73 1.89 -2.44
CA ALA A 224 0.94 0.81 -3.01
C ALA A 224 -0.41 0.63 -2.30
N VAL A 225 -0.50 0.86 -0.99
CA VAL A 225 -1.78 0.81 -0.28
C VAL A 225 -2.74 1.89 -0.80
N GLY A 226 -2.27 3.12 -1.02
CA GLY A 226 -3.10 4.17 -1.62
C GLY A 226 -3.62 3.80 -3.01
N TYR A 227 -2.75 3.26 -3.87
CA TYR A 227 -3.17 2.79 -5.20
C TYR A 227 -4.12 1.58 -5.13
N ALA A 228 -3.92 0.67 -4.18
CA ALA A 228 -4.79 -0.48 -3.96
C ALA A 228 -6.20 -0.07 -3.51
N ILE A 229 -6.33 1.00 -2.71
CA ILE A 229 -7.65 1.56 -2.33
C ILE A 229 -8.40 2.06 -3.57
N ILE A 230 -7.73 2.79 -4.45
CA ILE A 230 -8.33 3.23 -5.72
C ILE A 230 -8.71 2.03 -6.58
N ALA A 231 -7.83 1.03 -6.67
CA ALA A 231 -8.07 -0.17 -7.46
C ALA A 231 -9.28 -0.97 -6.95
N GLU A 232 -9.37 -1.17 -5.63
CA GLU A 232 -10.52 -1.83 -5.01
C GLU A 232 -11.80 -1.03 -5.23
N ALA A 233 -11.78 0.28 -4.98
CA ALA A 233 -12.92 1.14 -5.23
C ALA A 233 -13.36 1.07 -6.70
N THR A 234 -12.42 1.00 -7.63
CA THR A 234 -12.70 0.87 -9.07
C THR A 234 -13.31 -0.48 -9.42
N LEU A 235 -12.78 -1.60 -8.90
CA LEU A 235 -13.34 -2.93 -9.16
C LEU A 235 -14.72 -3.09 -8.51
N SER A 236 -14.90 -2.61 -7.28
CA SER A 236 -16.20 -2.56 -6.60
C SER A 236 -17.19 -1.65 -7.34
N PHE A 237 -16.71 -0.53 -7.90
CA PHE A 237 -17.52 0.33 -8.75
C PHE A 237 -17.96 -0.38 -10.04
N LEU A 238 -17.10 -1.22 -10.62
CA LEU A 238 -17.39 -2.01 -11.82
C LEU A 238 -18.14 -3.32 -11.52
N GLY A 239 -18.55 -3.55 -10.27
CA GLY A 239 -19.32 -4.74 -9.87
C GLY A 239 -18.50 -6.03 -9.73
N LEU A 240 -17.17 -5.97 -9.75
CA LEU A 240 -16.28 -7.12 -9.54
C LEU A 240 -15.69 -7.21 -8.13
N GLY A 241 -15.96 -6.23 -7.27
CA GLY A 241 -15.45 -6.16 -5.90
C GLY A 241 -16.49 -6.57 -4.86
N ALA A 242 -16.82 -5.67 -3.93
CA ALA A 242 -17.76 -5.94 -2.85
C ALA A 242 -19.14 -6.40 -3.35
N GLU A 243 -19.70 -7.42 -2.70
CA GLU A 243 -21.01 -7.97 -3.03
C GLU A 243 -22.15 -6.99 -2.67
N PRO A 244 -23.33 -7.09 -3.32
CA PRO A 244 -24.49 -6.30 -2.97
C PRO A 244 -24.81 -6.36 -1.47
N GLY A 245 -25.01 -5.20 -0.86
CA GLY A 245 -25.23 -5.05 0.58
C GLY A 245 -23.94 -4.84 1.39
N GLN A 246 -22.76 -5.23 0.91
CA GLN A 246 -21.51 -4.91 1.61
C GLN A 246 -21.12 -3.45 1.34
N PRO A 247 -20.99 -2.61 2.39
CA PRO A 247 -20.60 -1.22 2.21
C PRO A 247 -19.10 -1.13 1.94
N SER A 248 -18.69 -0.98 0.68
CA SER A 248 -17.35 -0.53 0.30
C SER A 248 -17.47 0.86 -0.31
N TRP A 249 -16.42 1.69 -0.27
CA TRP A 249 -16.53 3.01 -0.88
C TRP A 249 -16.78 2.94 -2.39
N GLY A 250 -16.23 1.93 -3.07
CA GLY A 250 -16.52 1.68 -4.49
C GLY A 250 -17.96 1.27 -4.78
N SER A 251 -18.52 0.34 -4.00
CA SER A 251 -19.92 -0.10 -4.17
C SER A 251 -20.92 1.00 -3.81
N MET A 252 -20.57 1.91 -2.89
CA MET A 252 -21.35 3.11 -2.60
C MET A 252 -21.34 4.09 -3.78
N LEU A 253 -20.18 4.34 -4.39
CA LEU A 253 -20.08 5.17 -5.59
C LEU A 253 -20.85 4.57 -6.79
N PHE A 254 -20.84 3.24 -6.94
CA PHE A 254 -21.62 2.55 -7.98
C PHE A 254 -23.12 2.84 -7.85
N GLN A 255 -23.65 2.79 -6.62
CA GLN A 255 -25.06 3.11 -6.37
C GLN A 255 -25.35 4.59 -6.59
N ALA A 256 -24.43 5.48 -6.19
CA ALA A 256 -24.61 6.92 -6.29
C ALA A 256 -24.66 7.45 -7.74
N GLN A 257 -24.14 6.71 -8.73
CA GLN A 257 -24.07 7.18 -10.12
C GLN A 257 -25.45 7.56 -10.70
N SER A 258 -26.51 6.84 -10.29
CA SER A 258 -27.88 7.07 -10.75
C SER A 258 -28.58 8.24 -10.04
N TYR A 259 -27.98 8.78 -8.97
CA TYR A 259 -28.60 9.76 -8.09
C TYR A 259 -27.77 11.04 -7.95
N LEU A 260 -26.78 11.27 -8.82
CA LEU A 260 -25.87 12.42 -8.71
C LEU A 260 -26.58 13.78 -8.68
N THR A 261 -27.70 13.91 -9.39
CA THR A 261 -28.47 15.16 -9.46
C THR A 261 -29.47 15.33 -8.33
N THR A 262 -29.87 14.25 -7.66
CA THR A 262 -30.95 14.24 -6.65
C THR A 262 -30.43 14.00 -5.23
N ALA A 263 -29.37 13.20 -5.07
CA ALA A 263 -28.73 12.85 -3.80
C ALA A 263 -27.21 12.88 -3.91
N TRP A 264 -26.65 14.08 -4.13
CA TRP A 264 -25.21 14.31 -4.31
C TRP A 264 -24.34 13.77 -3.15
N TRP A 265 -24.88 13.73 -1.92
CA TRP A 265 -24.20 13.23 -0.73
C TRP A 265 -23.79 11.77 -0.84
N MET A 266 -24.57 10.96 -1.57
CA MET A 266 -24.27 9.54 -1.79
C MET A 266 -22.94 9.32 -2.51
N ALA A 267 -22.54 10.25 -3.38
CA ALA A 267 -21.24 10.19 -4.06
C ALA A 267 -20.16 10.96 -3.29
N PHE A 268 -20.51 12.11 -2.72
CA PHE A 268 -19.55 13.01 -2.09
C PHE A 268 -18.83 12.38 -0.90
N PHE A 269 -19.56 11.81 0.06
CA PHE A 269 -18.95 11.27 1.29
C PHE A 269 -18.03 10.06 1.06
N PRO A 270 -18.42 9.00 0.33
CA PRO A 270 -17.48 7.92 0.01
C PRO A 270 -16.33 8.39 -0.88
N GLY A 271 -16.56 9.36 -1.79
CA GLY A 271 -15.49 9.97 -2.59
C GLY A 271 -14.45 10.71 -1.72
N MET A 272 -14.92 11.50 -0.74
CA MET A 272 -14.04 12.17 0.23
C MET A 272 -13.28 11.17 1.10
N ALA A 273 -13.91 10.06 1.48
CA ALA A 273 -13.25 9.01 2.23
C ALA A 273 -12.09 8.39 1.43
N ILE A 274 -12.29 8.06 0.15
CA ILE A 274 -11.22 7.60 -0.75
C ILE A 274 -10.13 8.67 -0.88
N PHE A 275 -10.51 9.93 -1.12
CA PHE A 275 -9.56 11.04 -1.27
C PHE A 275 -8.65 11.17 -0.05
N PHE A 276 -9.20 11.20 1.16
CA PHE A 276 -8.40 11.30 2.38
C PHE A 276 -7.55 10.04 2.61
N ALA A 277 -8.05 8.85 2.26
CA ALA A 277 -7.27 7.63 2.35
C ALA A 277 -6.01 7.70 1.49
N VAL A 278 -6.19 8.01 0.22
CA VAL A 278 -5.11 8.10 -0.77
C VAL A 278 -4.14 9.21 -0.38
N LEU A 279 -4.65 10.38 0.00
CA LEU A 279 -3.82 11.50 0.46
C LEU A 279 -3.01 11.10 1.69
N GLY A 280 -3.64 10.50 2.70
CA GLY A 280 -2.99 10.07 3.93
C GLY A 280 -1.85 9.10 3.68
N PHE A 281 -2.08 8.04 2.88
CA PHE A 281 -1.05 7.05 2.55
C PHE A 281 0.08 7.62 1.69
N ASN A 282 -0.22 8.53 0.75
CA ASN A 282 0.82 9.20 -0.04
C ASN A 282 1.71 10.10 0.83
N LEU A 283 1.11 10.97 1.63
CA LEU A 283 1.86 11.86 2.54
C LEU A 283 2.68 11.07 3.57
N LEU A 284 2.11 9.97 4.09
CA LEU A 284 2.83 9.07 4.99
C LEU A 284 4.03 8.43 4.28
N GLY A 285 3.87 7.97 3.04
CA GLY A 285 4.95 7.36 2.26
C GLY A 285 6.08 8.32 1.93
N ASP A 286 5.76 9.56 1.57
CA ASP A 286 6.76 10.62 1.37
C ASP A 286 7.52 10.93 2.68
N GLY A 287 6.80 10.96 3.80
CA GLY A 287 7.41 11.11 5.13
C GLY A 287 8.35 9.98 5.50
N VAL A 288 7.95 8.74 5.23
CA VAL A 288 8.79 7.54 5.43
C VAL A 288 10.03 7.61 4.54
N ARG A 289 9.87 8.03 3.27
CA ARG A 289 10.97 8.19 2.32
C ARG A 289 11.99 9.21 2.82
N GLU A 290 11.55 10.39 3.22
CA GLU A 290 12.44 11.45 3.71
C GLU A 290 13.15 11.05 4.99
N ALA A 291 12.46 10.36 5.91
CA ALA A 291 13.06 9.92 7.15
C ALA A 291 14.11 8.79 6.96
N LEU A 292 13.98 8.01 5.88
CA LEU A 292 14.91 6.94 5.51
C LEU A 292 16.07 7.42 4.61
N ASP A 293 15.95 8.57 3.94
CA ASP A 293 17.02 9.13 3.12
C ASP A 293 18.18 9.63 4.02
N PRO A 294 19.40 9.07 3.91
CA PRO A 294 20.53 9.51 4.71
C PRO A 294 21.20 10.79 4.18
N ARG A 295 20.88 11.26 2.97
CA ARG A 295 21.63 12.34 2.30
C ARG A 295 21.10 13.75 2.55
N THR A 296 19.96 13.92 3.21
CA THR A 296 19.26 15.20 3.11
C THR A 296 19.79 16.30 4.02
N TYR A 297 20.54 16.03 5.09
CA TYR A 297 21.03 17.10 6.00
C TYR A 297 22.28 16.67 6.81
N ASP A 298 23.46 17.00 6.28
CA ASP A 298 24.55 17.62 7.07
C ASP A 298 24.61 19.11 6.69
#